data_AF-A0A349BV25-F1
#
_entry.id   AF-A0A349BV25-F1
#
_cell.length_a   1.000
_cell.length_b   1.000
_cell.length_c   1.000
_cell.angle_alpha   90.00
_cell.angle_beta   90.00
_cell.angle_gamma   90.00
#
_symmetry.space_group_name_H-M   'P 1'
#
loop_
_entity.id
_entity.type
_entity.pdbx_description
1 polymer ?
#
loop_
_entity_poly.entity_id
_entity_poly.type
_entity_poly.pdbx_seq_one_letter_code
_entity_poly.pdbx_strand_id
1 'polypeptide(L)'
;SVGYTFITDAQSEGVFTALENGSDAIDFLRKNSAALNIPSNKIILAGVSAGAGIALWNGFSEQTNAEVEGILALYAQSSYDLYQWNSLFEDFDLDSIRNQNSDIETLFTQFYGGEYTSEKGIRLDFSNQMDGNDPPLYLYNPTYEEDVFSGETLNLDVLFHSYKHADFLRAKAIEVGLPISGAYVNFPQDFIRNTLLD
;
A
#
# COMPACT_ATOMS: atom_id res chain seq x y z
N SER A 1 -12.96 -8.90 -6.24
CA SER A 1 -12.20 -8.93 -4.98
C SER A 1 -11.26 -10.12 -5.01
N VAL A 2 -10.11 -10.02 -4.34
CA VAL A 2 -9.11 -11.09 -4.26
C VAL A 2 -9.13 -11.64 -2.83
N GLY A 3 -9.23 -12.96 -2.68
CA GLY A 3 -9.08 -13.63 -1.38
C GLY A 3 -7.61 -13.89 -1.10
N TYR A 4 -6.86 -12.84 -0.76
CA TYR A 4 -5.42 -12.94 -0.49
C TYR A 4 -5.14 -13.61 0.86
N THR A 5 -3.98 -14.26 0.96
CA THR A 5 -3.51 -14.94 2.16
C THR A 5 -3.21 -13.92 3.27
N PHE A 6 -3.65 -14.19 4.50
CA PHE A 6 -3.32 -13.35 5.64
C PHE A 6 -1.97 -13.74 6.25
N ILE A 7 -1.28 -12.77 6.87
CA ILE A 7 0.03 -13.02 7.50
C ILE A 7 -0.02 -14.08 8.62
N THR A 8 -1.20 -14.32 9.18
CA THR A 8 -1.46 -15.33 10.22
C THR A 8 -1.78 -16.71 9.68
N ASP A 9 -1.94 -16.88 8.37
CA ASP A 9 -2.24 -18.16 7.76
C ASP A 9 -1.00 -19.08 7.75
N ALA A 10 -1.21 -20.39 7.90
CA ALA A 10 -0.12 -21.35 8.07
C ALA A 10 0.85 -21.44 6.87
N GLN A 11 0.36 -21.11 5.68
CA GLN A 11 1.10 -21.11 4.42
C GLN A 11 1.69 -19.72 4.05
N SER A 12 1.55 -18.74 4.93
CA SER A 12 2.05 -17.38 4.70
C SER A 12 3.57 -17.31 4.88
N GLU A 13 4.25 -16.73 3.89
CA GLU A 13 5.66 -16.32 3.99
C GLU A 13 5.74 -14.81 4.29
N GLY A 14 4.86 -14.35 5.19
CA GLY A 14 4.68 -12.95 5.54
C GLY A 14 3.91 -12.16 4.49
N VAL A 15 4.08 -10.84 4.51
CA VAL A 15 3.32 -9.90 3.68
C VAL A 15 3.52 -10.14 2.18
N PHE A 16 4.69 -10.68 1.77
CA PHE A 16 4.96 -10.99 0.37
C PHE A 16 3.93 -11.94 -0.24
N THR A 17 3.47 -12.96 0.49
CA THR A 17 2.44 -13.88 -0.03
C THR A 17 1.14 -13.15 -0.36
N ALA A 18 0.74 -12.17 0.46
CA ALA A 18 -0.44 -11.35 0.18
C ALA A 18 -0.24 -10.43 -1.04
N LEU A 19 0.95 -9.83 -1.17
CA LEU A 19 1.32 -8.97 -2.29
C LEU A 19 1.33 -9.74 -3.61
N GLU A 20 1.95 -10.93 -3.61
CA GLU A 20 2.05 -11.84 -4.76
C GLU A 20 0.69 -12.42 -5.16
N ASN A 21 -0.22 -12.68 -4.20
CA ASN A 21 -1.62 -13.02 -4.53
C ASN A 21 -2.33 -11.88 -5.30
N GLY A 22 -1.94 -10.62 -5.05
CA GLY A 22 -2.36 -9.48 -5.86
C GLY A 22 -1.85 -9.57 -7.30
N SER A 23 -0.56 -9.88 -7.47
CA SER A 23 0.05 -10.08 -8.79
C SER A 23 -0.62 -11.23 -9.55
N ASP A 24 -0.83 -12.37 -8.89
CA ASP A 24 -1.50 -13.54 -9.46
C ASP A 24 -2.93 -13.21 -9.95
N ALA A 25 -3.65 -12.35 -9.22
CA ALA A 25 -4.98 -11.93 -9.62
C ALA A 25 -4.96 -11.05 -10.89
N ILE A 26 -4.00 -10.12 -10.99
CA ILE A 26 -3.78 -9.32 -12.21
C ILE A 26 -3.45 -10.25 -13.38
N ASP A 27 -2.54 -11.20 -13.15
CA ASP A 27 -2.11 -12.18 -14.13
C ASP A 27 -3.27 -13.08 -14.61
N PHE A 28 -4.13 -13.49 -13.69
CA PHE A 28 -5.34 -14.24 -13.98
C PHE A 28 -6.30 -13.42 -14.85
N LEU A 29 -6.58 -12.17 -14.49
CA LEU A 29 -7.45 -11.29 -15.26
C LEU A 29 -6.91 -11.10 -16.68
N ARG A 30 -5.61 -10.89 -16.82
CA ARG A 30 -4.94 -10.79 -18.14
C ARG A 30 -5.19 -12.04 -18.98
N LYS A 31 -4.87 -13.22 -18.46
CA LYS A 31 -4.98 -14.51 -19.16
C LYS A 31 -6.43 -14.88 -19.52
N ASN A 32 -7.41 -14.37 -18.76
CA ASN A 32 -8.82 -14.73 -18.91
C ASN A 32 -9.71 -13.59 -19.42
N SER A 33 -9.16 -12.42 -19.71
CA SER A 33 -9.90 -11.21 -20.11
C SER A 33 -10.92 -11.45 -21.23
N ALA A 34 -10.50 -12.14 -22.29
CA ALA A 34 -11.38 -12.50 -23.42
C ALA A 34 -12.54 -13.42 -22.99
N ALA A 35 -12.26 -14.41 -22.14
CA ALA A 35 -13.28 -15.34 -21.63
C ALA A 35 -14.25 -14.66 -20.65
N LEU A 36 -13.76 -13.66 -19.91
CA LEU A 36 -14.54 -12.85 -18.97
C LEU A 36 -15.27 -11.69 -19.66
N ASN A 37 -15.03 -11.46 -20.95
CA ASN A 37 -15.56 -10.34 -21.72
C ASN A 37 -15.25 -8.98 -21.07
N ILE A 38 -14.02 -8.83 -20.56
CA ILE A 38 -13.49 -7.58 -19.99
C ILE A 38 -12.27 -7.11 -20.78
N PRO A 39 -12.03 -5.80 -20.91
CA PRO A 39 -10.80 -5.29 -21.52
C PRO A 39 -9.59 -5.67 -20.67
N SER A 40 -8.52 -6.17 -21.29
CA SER A 40 -7.29 -6.58 -20.60
C SER A 40 -6.43 -5.41 -20.11
N ASN A 41 -6.67 -4.20 -20.63
CA ASN A 41 -5.91 -2.98 -20.39
C ASN A 41 -6.76 -1.89 -19.71
N LYS A 42 -7.75 -2.27 -18.92
CA LYS A 42 -8.62 -1.32 -18.20
C LYS A 42 -8.78 -1.74 -16.74
N ILE A 43 -7.65 -1.94 -16.06
CA ILE A 43 -7.62 -2.41 -14.68
C ILE A 43 -7.37 -1.21 -13.77
N ILE A 44 -8.24 -1.03 -12.78
CA ILE A 44 -7.98 -0.17 -11.62
C ILE A 44 -7.67 -1.07 -10.43
N LEU A 45 -6.54 -0.84 -9.76
CA LEU A 45 -6.23 -1.50 -8.50
C LEU A 45 -6.80 -0.68 -7.35
N ALA A 46 -7.78 -1.22 -6.65
CA ALA A 46 -8.45 -0.53 -5.56
C ALA A 46 -8.32 -1.29 -4.24
N GLY A 47 -8.01 -0.58 -3.16
CA GLY A 47 -7.80 -1.18 -1.86
C GLY A 47 -8.03 -0.24 -0.68
N VAL A 48 -8.28 -0.84 0.48
CA VAL A 48 -8.43 -0.15 1.77
C VAL A 48 -7.41 -0.75 2.74
N SER A 49 -6.70 0.08 3.51
CA SER A 49 -5.76 -0.38 4.53
C SER A 49 -4.73 -1.36 3.93
N ALA A 50 -4.62 -2.58 4.43
CA ALA A 50 -3.72 -3.60 3.87
C ALA A 50 -3.95 -3.86 2.37
N GLY A 51 -5.20 -3.76 1.89
CA GLY A 51 -5.52 -3.88 0.47
C GLY A 51 -5.01 -2.70 -0.36
N ALA A 52 -4.91 -1.51 0.23
CA ALA A 52 -4.31 -0.35 -0.42
C ALA A 52 -2.80 -0.56 -0.62
N GLY A 53 -2.10 -1.11 0.38
CA GLY A 53 -0.69 -1.48 0.21
C GLY A 53 -0.47 -2.57 -0.85
N ILE A 54 -1.35 -3.56 -0.94
CA ILE A 54 -1.32 -4.54 -2.06
C ILE A 54 -1.51 -3.85 -3.41
N ALA A 55 -2.46 -2.92 -3.51
CA ALA A 55 -2.72 -2.17 -4.74
C ALA A 55 -1.54 -1.27 -5.13
N LEU A 56 -0.93 -0.56 -4.17
CA LEU A 56 0.24 0.31 -4.40
C LEU A 56 1.46 -0.50 -4.83
N TRP A 57 1.79 -1.58 -4.11
CA TRP A 57 2.95 -2.42 -4.42
C TRP A 57 2.86 -3.06 -5.81
N ASN A 58 1.67 -3.52 -6.22
CA ASN A 58 1.45 -4.04 -7.56
C ASN A 58 1.35 -2.94 -8.63
N GLY A 59 0.81 -1.77 -8.27
CA GLY A 59 0.61 -0.67 -9.21
C GLY A 59 1.88 0.08 -9.57
N PHE A 60 2.87 0.13 -8.67
CA PHE A 60 4.19 0.74 -8.92
C PHE A 60 5.25 -0.27 -9.39
N SER A 61 4.86 -1.51 -9.65
CA SER A 61 5.76 -2.53 -10.17
C SER A 61 5.79 -2.49 -11.70
N GLU A 62 6.97 -2.27 -12.30
CA GLU A 62 7.15 -2.31 -13.77
C GLU A 62 6.62 -3.59 -14.43
N GLN A 63 6.54 -4.71 -13.68
CA GLN A 63 6.07 -5.99 -14.22
C GLN A 63 4.56 -6.02 -14.49
N THR A 64 3.80 -5.17 -13.80
CA THR A 64 2.33 -5.18 -13.79
C THR A 64 1.71 -3.81 -14.07
N ASN A 65 2.49 -2.72 -14.07
CA ASN A 65 1.97 -1.37 -14.20
C ASN A 65 1.41 -1.07 -15.61
N ALA A 66 1.93 -1.72 -16.67
CA ALA A 66 1.50 -1.48 -18.05
C ALA A 66 0.04 -1.82 -18.35
N GLU A 67 -0.58 -2.69 -17.54
CA GLU A 67 -2.00 -3.06 -17.67
C GLU A 67 -2.93 -2.32 -16.70
N VAL A 68 -2.35 -1.55 -15.77
CA VAL A 68 -3.06 -0.81 -14.74
C VAL A 68 -3.22 0.64 -15.19
N GLU A 69 -4.46 1.09 -15.27
CA GLU A 69 -4.78 2.47 -15.68
C GLU A 69 -4.81 3.43 -14.48
N GLY A 70 -4.93 2.91 -13.26
CA GLY A 70 -4.90 3.73 -12.06
C GLY A 70 -4.98 2.95 -10.77
N ILE A 71 -4.63 3.62 -9.68
CA ILE A 71 -4.58 3.06 -8.34
C ILE A 71 -5.48 3.88 -7.42
N LEU A 72 -6.39 3.22 -6.71
CA LEU A 72 -7.26 3.81 -5.70
C LEU A 72 -6.88 3.25 -4.33
N ALA A 73 -6.17 4.05 -3.54
CA ALA A 73 -5.64 3.67 -2.24
C ALA A 73 -6.32 4.47 -1.12
N LEU A 74 -7.08 3.77 -0.28
CA LEU A 74 -7.82 4.35 0.84
C LEU A 74 -7.23 3.87 2.16
N TYR A 75 -7.11 4.75 3.16
CA TYR A 75 -6.50 4.44 4.45
C TYR A 75 -5.12 3.78 4.29
N ALA A 76 -4.34 4.30 3.35
CA ALA A 76 -3.11 3.66 2.90
C ALA A 76 -1.96 3.87 3.88
N GLN A 77 -1.12 2.86 4.02
CA GLN A 77 0.22 3.00 4.57
C GLN A 77 1.16 3.46 3.45
N SER A 78 2.13 4.32 3.78
CA SER A 78 3.07 4.86 2.78
C SER A 78 4.13 3.86 2.32
N SER A 79 4.43 2.86 3.14
CA SER A 79 5.45 1.85 2.86
C SER A 79 5.20 0.62 3.74
N TYR A 80 5.61 -0.55 3.28
CA TYR A 80 5.67 -1.77 4.10
C TYR A 80 7.09 -2.05 4.62
N ASP A 81 8.08 -1.22 4.29
CA ASP A 81 9.28 -1.10 5.11
C ASP A 81 8.93 -0.27 6.35
N LEU A 82 8.52 -0.95 7.42
CA LEU A 82 7.99 -0.32 8.64
C LEU A 82 9.00 0.65 9.30
N TYR A 83 10.30 0.50 9.02
CA TYR A 83 11.32 1.43 9.50
C TYR A 83 11.22 2.82 8.87
N GLN A 84 10.60 2.96 7.69
CA GLN A 84 10.33 4.27 7.10
C GLN A 84 9.41 5.12 8.00
N TRP A 85 8.57 4.47 8.82
CA TRP A 85 7.61 5.15 9.68
C TRP A 85 8.25 5.92 10.84
N ASN A 86 9.48 5.59 11.23
CA ASN A 86 10.26 6.38 12.19
C ASN A 86 10.51 7.81 11.70
N SER A 87 10.53 8.04 10.38
CA SER A 87 10.68 9.38 9.81
C SER A 87 9.35 10.14 9.66
N LEU A 88 8.22 9.42 9.74
CA LEU A 88 6.87 9.96 9.56
C LEU A 88 6.30 10.48 10.90
N PHE A 89 6.60 9.80 12.00
CA PHE A 89 6.04 10.10 13.31
C PHE A 89 7.17 10.37 14.31
N GLU A 90 7.23 11.59 14.84
CA GLU A 90 8.36 12.06 15.67
C GLU A 90 8.58 11.21 16.94
N ASP A 91 7.49 10.74 17.57
CA ASP A 91 7.53 9.94 18.80
C ASP A 91 7.48 8.43 18.54
N PHE A 92 7.60 7.98 17.28
CA PHE A 92 7.60 6.57 16.92
C PHE A 92 9.03 6.04 16.75
N ASP A 93 9.37 5.03 17.55
CA ASP A 93 10.57 4.23 17.35
C ASP A 93 10.22 2.75 17.32
N LEU A 94 10.28 2.16 16.12
CA LEU A 94 9.89 0.78 15.88
C LEU A 94 10.64 -0.22 16.77
N ASP A 95 11.95 -0.04 16.93
CA ASP A 95 12.77 -0.95 17.74
C ASP A 95 12.40 -0.87 19.23
N SER A 96 12.21 0.33 19.78
CA SER A 96 11.75 0.52 21.17
C SER A 96 10.42 -0.18 21.41
N ILE A 97 9.44 0.01 20.53
CA ILE A 97 8.11 -0.59 20.66
C ILE A 97 8.18 -2.12 20.62
N ARG A 98 8.91 -2.67 19.66
CA ARG A 98 9.12 -4.13 19.51
C ARG A 98 9.81 -4.73 20.74
N ASN A 99 10.84 -4.06 21.25
CA ASN A 99 11.57 -4.51 22.42
C ASN A 99 10.73 -4.49 23.72
N GLN A 100 9.71 -3.63 23.78
CA GLN A 100 8.84 -3.47 24.95
C GLN A 100 7.57 -4.32 24.89
N ASN A 101 7.18 -4.80 23.70
CA ASN A 101 5.93 -5.53 23.50
C ASN A 101 6.14 -6.78 22.63
N SER A 102 6.11 -7.95 23.28
CA SER A 102 6.30 -9.25 22.62
C SER A 102 5.26 -9.59 21.56
N ASP A 103 4.03 -9.08 21.71
CA ASP A 103 2.97 -9.32 20.72
C ASP A 103 3.25 -8.51 19.45
N ILE A 104 3.76 -7.29 19.60
CA ILE A 104 4.21 -6.47 18.46
C ILE A 104 5.44 -7.09 17.80
N GLU A 105 6.40 -7.61 18.56
CA GLU A 105 7.57 -8.31 17.98
C GLU A 105 7.15 -9.58 17.21
N THR A 106 6.19 -10.32 17.74
CA THR A 106 5.62 -11.50 17.06
C THR A 106 4.94 -11.08 15.77
N LEU A 107 4.12 -10.02 15.79
CA LEU A 107 3.45 -9.50 14.61
C LEU A 107 4.45 -8.98 13.57
N PHE A 108 5.51 -8.29 14.00
CA PHE A 108 6.60 -7.83 13.13
C PHE A 108 7.28 -9.01 12.45
N THR A 109 7.65 -10.04 13.21
CA THR A 109 8.28 -11.25 12.66
C THR A 109 7.35 -11.96 11.68
N GLN A 110 6.06 -12.08 12.00
CA GLN A 110 5.07 -12.65 11.08
C GLN A 110 4.91 -11.82 9.81
N PHE A 111 4.85 -10.49 9.94
CA PHE A 111 4.70 -9.57 8.82
C PHE A 111 5.84 -9.71 7.81
N TYR A 112 7.08 -9.87 8.26
CA TYR A 112 8.22 -10.08 7.37
C TYR A 112 8.45 -11.55 7.00
N GLY A 113 7.66 -12.50 7.50
CA GLY A 113 7.88 -13.93 7.26
C GLY A 113 9.20 -14.43 7.87
N GLY A 114 9.52 -13.97 9.08
CA GLY A 114 10.79 -14.20 9.79
C GLY A 114 11.55 -12.90 10.05
N GLU A 115 12.87 -12.99 10.13
CA GLU A 115 13.75 -11.84 10.36
C GLU A 115 13.60 -10.78 9.26
N TYR A 116 13.63 -9.51 9.69
CA TYR A 116 13.77 -8.38 8.77
C TYR A 116 15.16 -8.41 8.12
N THR A 117 15.21 -8.03 6.85
CA THR A 117 16.47 -7.75 6.15
C THR A 117 16.30 -6.48 5.33
N SER A 118 17.40 -5.76 5.09
CA SER A 118 17.37 -4.56 4.25
C SER A 118 16.89 -4.87 2.82
N GLU A 119 17.12 -6.08 2.32
CA GLU A 119 16.58 -6.54 1.03
C GLU A 119 15.04 -6.63 1.05
N LYS A 120 14.45 -7.18 2.12
CA LYS A 120 12.99 -7.17 2.31
C LYS A 120 12.48 -5.74 2.42
N GLY A 121 13.15 -4.88 3.18
CA GLY A 121 12.82 -3.46 3.30
C GLY A 121 12.74 -2.77 1.93
N ILE A 122 13.79 -2.86 1.12
CA ILE A 122 13.83 -2.27 -0.23
C ILE A 122 12.65 -2.75 -1.09
N ARG A 123 12.33 -4.05 -1.05
CA ARG A 123 11.22 -4.62 -1.83
C ARG A 123 9.84 -4.22 -1.32
N LEU A 124 9.71 -3.91 -0.03
CA LEU A 124 8.47 -3.50 0.62
C LEU A 124 8.28 -1.99 0.64
N ASP A 125 9.31 -1.25 0.26
CA ASP A 125 9.24 0.19 0.10
C ASP A 125 8.78 0.61 -1.29
N PHE A 126 7.51 0.32 -1.58
CA PHE A 126 6.87 0.66 -2.85
C PHE A 126 6.83 2.18 -3.11
N SER A 127 6.96 3.02 -2.08
CA SER A 127 7.05 4.47 -2.27
C SER A 127 8.33 4.90 -2.99
N ASN A 128 9.45 4.22 -2.73
CA ASN A 128 10.71 4.46 -3.42
C ASN A 128 10.78 3.79 -4.80
N GLN A 129 9.82 2.92 -5.11
CA GLN A 129 9.66 2.31 -6.44
C GLN A 129 8.81 3.19 -7.38
N MET A 130 8.04 4.14 -6.82
CA MET A 130 7.19 5.05 -7.57
C MET A 130 8.00 5.93 -8.55
N ASP A 131 7.56 5.98 -9.81
CA ASP A 131 8.09 6.89 -10.83
C ASP A 131 6.99 7.58 -11.67
N GLY A 132 7.40 8.43 -12.62
CA GLY A 132 6.46 9.22 -13.44
C GLY A 132 5.75 8.44 -14.56
N ASN A 133 6.12 7.18 -14.82
CA ASN A 133 5.48 6.29 -15.78
C ASN A 133 4.42 5.39 -15.13
N ASP A 134 4.34 5.38 -13.80
CA ASP A 134 3.35 4.60 -13.08
C ASP A 134 1.90 5.08 -13.34
N PRO A 135 0.89 4.26 -13.01
CA PRO A 135 -0.50 4.62 -13.19
C PRO A 135 -0.91 5.76 -12.25
N PRO A 136 -1.79 6.67 -12.69
CA PRO A 136 -2.36 7.72 -11.85
C PRO A 136 -2.85 7.20 -10.50
N LEU A 137 -2.61 8.00 -9.45
CA LEU A 137 -2.86 7.61 -8.07
C LEU A 137 -3.97 8.44 -7.43
N TYR A 138 -4.93 7.80 -6.76
CA TYR A 138 -5.87 8.44 -5.86
C TYR A 138 -5.58 8.03 -4.41
N LEU A 139 -5.42 9.01 -3.53
CA LEU A 139 -5.18 8.80 -2.09
C LEU A 139 -6.29 9.38 -1.23
N TYR A 140 -6.65 8.67 -0.16
CA TYR A 140 -7.51 9.21 0.89
C TYR A 140 -7.27 8.55 2.25
N ASN A 141 -6.72 9.32 3.17
CA ASN A 141 -6.54 8.96 4.58
C ASN A 141 -7.26 10.01 5.45
N PRO A 142 -8.40 9.67 6.08
CA PRO A 142 -9.20 10.62 6.84
C PRO A 142 -8.87 10.71 8.33
N THR A 143 -7.88 9.96 8.82
CA THR A 143 -7.39 10.06 10.20
C THR A 143 -6.43 11.26 10.26
N TYR A 144 -6.90 12.39 10.81
CA TYR A 144 -6.17 13.67 10.82
C TYR A 144 -5.26 13.85 12.04
N GLU A 145 -5.16 12.82 12.88
CA GLU A 145 -4.27 12.75 14.02
C GLU A 145 -2.85 12.36 13.59
N GLU A 146 -1.86 12.86 14.33
CA GLU A 146 -0.44 12.56 14.11
C GLU A 146 0.26 11.94 15.33
N ASP A 147 -0.32 12.11 16.52
CA ASP A 147 0.19 11.51 17.74
C ASP A 147 -0.17 10.03 17.77
N VAL A 148 0.81 9.18 17.47
CA VAL A 148 0.64 7.72 17.51
C VAL A 148 0.56 7.18 18.94
N PHE A 149 0.82 8.02 19.95
CA PHE A 149 0.70 7.66 21.36
C PHE A 149 -0.32 8.54 22.08
N SER A 150 -1.18 7.91 22.90
CA SER A 150 -2.00 8.58 23.90
C SER A 150 -1.51 8.14 25.29
N GLY A 151 -0.56 8.89 25.85
CA GLY A 151 0.19 8.45 27.02
C GLY A 151 1.11 7.28 26.65
N GLU A 152 1.00 6.15 27.36
CA GLU A 152 1.80 4.93 27.08
C GLU A 152 1.11 3.99 26.07
N THR A 153 -0.07 4.34 25.56
CA THR A 153 -0.83 3.48 24.66
C THR A 153 -0.58 3.86 23.20
N LEU A 154 -0.07 2.89 22.42
CA LEU A 154 0.07 3.02 20.97
C LEU A 154 -1.32 3.00 20.30
N ASN A 155 -1.63 4.03 19.53
CA ASN A 155 -2.83 4.13 18.72
C ASN A 155 -2.55 3.59 17.32
N LEU A 156 -2.93 2.32 17.10
CA LEU A 156 -2.72 1.62 15.83
C LEU A 156 -3.51 2.25 14.67
N ASP A 157 -4.67 2.85 14.93
CA ASP A 157 -5.44 3.51 13.86
C ASP A 157 -4.68 4.73 13.31
N VAL A 158 -4.10 5.55 14.20
CA VAL A 158 -3.26 6.68 13.79
C VAL A 158 -1.97 6.18 13.12
N LEU A 159 -1.30 5.19 13.72
CA LEU A 159 -0.06 4.64 13.17
C LEU A 159 -0.26 4.10 11.75
N PHE A 160 -1.40 3.47 11.44
CA PHE A 160 -1.64 2.86 10.14
C PHE A 160 -2.36 3.77 9.14
N HIS A 161 -3.17 4.72 9.61
CA HIS A 161 -4.15 5.41 8.75
C HIS A 161 -4.06 6.93 8.80
N SER A 162 -3.11 7.50 9.56
CA SER A 162 -2.86 8.95 9.59
C SER A 162 -2.70 9.53 8.18
N TYR A 163 -3.16 10.77 8.02
CA TYR A 163 -2.97 11.60 6.84
C TYR A 163 -1.49 11.73 6.44
N LYS A 164 -0.55 11.57 7.39
CA LYS A 164 0.90 11.61 7.14
C LYS A 164 1.35 10.60 6.09
N HIS A 165 0.75 9.41 6.03
CA HIS A 165 1.06 8.44 4.97
C HIS A 165 0.65 8.94 3.58
N ALA A 166 -0.57 9.49 3.47
CA ALA A 166 -1.05 10.05 2.21
C ALA A 166 -0.25 11.29 1.79
N ASP A 167 0.14 12.15 2.74
CA ASP A 167 0.97 13.32 2.48
C ASP A 167 2.36 12.93 1.98
N PHE A 168 2.97 11.89 2.56
CA PHE A 168 4.25 11.35 2.10
C PHE A 168 4.15 10.80 0.67
N LEU A 169 3.17 9.93 0.40
CA LEU A 169 2.96 9.39 -0.95
C LEU A 169 2.65 10.49 -1.97
N ARG A 170 1.90 11.52 -1.56
CA ARG A 170 1.62 12.69 -2.42
C ARG A 170 2.88 13.49 -2.72
N ALA A 171 3.72 13.74 -1.73
CA ALA A 171 4.99 14.43 -1.94
C ALA A 171 5.86 13.65 -2.92
N LYS A 172 5.91 12.32 -2.78
CA LYS A 172 6.67 11.46 -3.69
C LYS A 172 6.12 11.48 -5.12
N ALA A 173 4.80 11.40 -5.28
CA ALA A 173 4.16 11.49 -6.60
C ALA A 173 4.48 12.83 -7.29
N ILE A 174 4.44 13.94 -6.55
CA ILE A 174 4.82 15.26 -7.06
C ILE A 174 6.29 15.31 -7.46
N GLU A 175 7.19 14.74 -6.64
CA GLU A 175 8.63 14.69 -6.89
C GLU A 175 8.96 13.98 -8.22
N VAL A 176 8.31 12.85 -8.50
CA VAL A 176 8.56 12.04 -9.70
C VAL A 176 7.69 12.43 -10.90
N GLY A 177 6.75 13.35 -10.72
CA GLY A 177 5.84 13.82 -11.79
C GLY A 177 4.66 12.89 -12.07
N LEU A 178 4.32 12.00 -11.14
CA LEU A 178 3.18 11.08 -11.26
C LEU A 178 1.84 11.83 -11.07
N PRO A 179 0.85 11.68 -11.98
CA PRO A 179 -0.47 12.25 -11.79
C PRO A 179 -1.14 11.73 -10.52
N ILE A 180 -1.63 12.66 -9.70
CA ILE A 180 -2.22 12.35 -8.39
C ILE A 180 -3.54 13.08 -8.17
N SER A 181 -4.49 12.39 -7.53
CA SER A 181 -5.76 12.91 -7.06
C SER A 181 -6.02 12.49 -5.59
N GLY A 182 -7.09 13.02 -5.02
CA GLY A 182 -7.55 12.67 -3.68
C GLY A 182 -8.83 13.42 -3.31
N ALA A 183 -9.30 13.26 -2.08
CA ALA A 183 -10.61 13.76 -1.65
C ALA A 183 -10.81 15.29 -1.75
N TYR A 184 -9.72 16.06 -1.88
CA TYR A 184 -9.76 17.50 -2.09
C TYR A 184 -9.80 17.91 -3.57
N VAL A 185 -9.68 16.95 -4.50
CA VAL A 185 -9.66 17.17 -5.95
C VAL A 185 -10.94 16.62 -6.61
N ASN A 186 -11.27 15.35 -6.37
CA ASN A 186 -12.50 14.72 -6.88
C ASN A 186 -12.93 13.55 -5.99
N PHE A 187 -14.12 13.00 -6.23
CA PHE A 187 -14.54 11.77 -5.55
C PHE A 187 -13.92 10.53 -6.21
N PRO A 188 -13.78 9.40 -5.49
CA PRO A 188 -13.21 8.17 -6.04
C PRO A 188 -13.88 7.69 -7.33
N GLN A 189 -15.21 7.79 -7.43
CA GLN A 189 -15.96 7.39 -8.63
C GLN A 189 -15.64 8.27 -9.84
N ASP A 190 -15.33 9.55 -9.62
CA ASP A 190 -14.99 10.48 -10.69
C ASP A 190 -13.57 10.22 -11.18
N PHE A 191 -12.64 9.91 -10.27
CA PHE A 191 -11.31 9.42 -10.61
C PHE A 191 -11.39 8.16 -11.49
N ILE A 192 -12.08 7.10 -11.04
CA ILE A 192 -12.21 5.86 -11.81
C ILE A 192 -12.82 6.13 -13.20
N ARG A 193 -13.87 6.95 -13.25
CA ARG A 193 -14.54 7.26 -14.52
C ARG A 193 -13.60 7.96 -15.50
N ASN A 194 -12.89 8.99 -15.04
CA ASN A 194 -12.00 9.76 -15.90
C ASN A 194 -10.85 8.87 -16.40
N THR A 195 -10.21 8.14 -15.48
CA THR A 195 -9.11 7.23 -15.82
C THR A 195 -9.47 6.15 -16.84
N LEU A 196 -10.69 5.60 -16.81
CA LEU A 196 -11.08 4.52 -17.72
C LEU A 196 -11.67 4.99 -19.07
N LEU A 197 -12.04 6.26 -19.18
CA LEU A 197 -12.75 6.83 -20.34
C LEU A 197 -11.93 7.85 -21.14
N ASP A 198 -10.87 8.40 -20.56
CA ASP A 198 -9.87 9.21 -21.27
C ASP A 198 -9.00 8.33 -22.21
#